data_AF-A0A0B1SV28-F1
#
_entry.id   AF-A0A0B1SV28-F1
#
_cell.length_a   1.000
_cell.length_b   1.000
_cell.length_c   1.000
_cell.angle_alpha   90.00
_cell.angle_beta   90.00
_cell.angle_gamma   90.00
#
_symmetry.space_group_name_H-M   'P 1'
#
loop_
_entity.id
_entity.type
_entity.pdbx_description
1 polymer ?
#
loop_
_entity_poly.entity_id
_entity_poly.type
_entity_poly.pdbx_seq_one_letter_code
_entity_poly.pdbx_strand_id
1 'polypeptide(L)'
;MQITPRRHELLSVYLLGFGTLFMYLGYHTQSFICESVIHSVHLKEPQRISGYAGYYGQAIHYTAFAISSLFTASLQHYLASKWILVLATILFAVYHLGFFYINTYYFYGSQIMMGIAYSLYNNGEGAYLAEHSSRRTVESNTGIETAVGHTSMLVGGVALLLIFNFIPTDAAEKMSHFRTFSEDHIQAIYGTFFGLSLISIVIFALLPTKQYDSIASNAPRIIPNFRTQFKALAKTSTHPNMILLTFTFLYMGLLVSFFLGIYPTTLSFTASLAQDAYIVALYSAFAGLAEFSGGVFVRPLIKRCHSYKLIVTIVLHVITVIAALVLFQLSVPNRATMEPTHEQALWFTPR
;
A
#
# COMPACT_ATOMS: atom_id res chain seq x y z
N MET A 1 27.24 11.06 -23.73
CA MET A 1 27.18 12.06 -22.64
C MET A 1 27.44 11.37 -21.31
N GLN A 2 28.44 11.80 -20.52
CA GLN A 2 28.61 11.30 -19.15
C GLN A 2 27.56 11.93 -18.24
N ILE A 3 26.79 11.10 -17.53
CA ILE A 3 25.76 11.56 -16.59
C ILE A 3 26.45 12.08 -15.33
N THR A 4 26.09 13.29 -14.87
CA THR A 4 26.62 13.83 -13.61
C THR A 4 26.10 13.03 -12.40
N PRO A 5 26.81 12.99 -11.26
CA PRO A 5 26.38 12.24 -10.08
C PRO A 5 24.94 12.55 -9.67
N ARG A 6 24.56 13.84 -9.59
CA ARG A 6 23.18 14.24 -9.25
C ARG A 6 22.12 13.78 -10.26
N ARG A 7 22.43 13.82 -11.56
CA ARG A 7 21.50 13.33 -12.59
C ARG A 7 21.32 11.81 -12.50
N HIS A 8 22.39 11.09 -12.14
CA HIS A 8 22.34 9.65 -11.91
C HIS A 8 21.52 9.31 -10.66
N GLU A 9 21.70 10.03 -9.55
CA GLU A 9 20.85 9.90 -8.36
C GLU A 9 19.38 10.09 -8.71
N LEU A 10 19.04 11.20 -9.39
CA LEU A 10 17.65 11.50 -9.76
C LEU A 10 17.06 10.42 -10.68
N LEU A 11 17.81 9.97 -11.70
CA LEU A 11 17.38 8.87 -12.56
C LEU A 11 17.08 7.61 -11.75
N SER A 12 17.95 7.27 -10.80
CA SER A 12 17.81 6.09 -9.94
C SER A 12 16.54 6.21 -9.06
N VAL A 13 16.28 7.40 -8.51
CA VAL A 13 15.11 7.69 -7.66
C VAL A 13 13.81 7.68 -8.47
N TYR A 14 13.80 8.24 -9.68
CA TYR A 14 12.61 8.19 -10.54
C TYR A 14 12.29 6.76 -11.00
N LEU A 15 13.31 5.98 -11.39
CA LEU A 15 13.10 4.57 -11.75
C LEU A 15 12.60 3.74 -10.57
N LEU A 16 13.14 3.97 -9.36
CA LEU A 16 12.61 3.38 -8.14
C LEU A 16 11.13 3.74 -7.98
N GLY A 17 10.80 5.04 -8.00
CA GLY A 17 9.41 5.51 -7.88
C GLY A 17 8.46 4.96 -8.94
N PHE A 18 8.89 4.80 -10.20
CA PHE A 18 8.07 4.16 -11.25
C PHE A 18 7.84 2.68 -10.97
N GLY A 19 8.87 1.95 -10.53
CA GLY A 19 8.70 0.55 -10.12
C GLY A 19 7.75 0.43 -8.92
N THR A 20 7.90 1.30 -7.92
CA THR A 20 7.00 1.45 -6.78
C THR A 20 5.57 1.70 -7.24
N LEU A 21 5.36 2.65 -8.16
CA LEU A 21 4.05 3.01 -8.72
C LEU A 21 3.35 1.77 -9.29
N PHE A 22 4.00 1.04 -10.21
CA PHE A 22 3.36 -0.11 -10.87
C PHE A 22 3.09 -1.28 -9.91
N MET A 23 3.94 -1.49 -8.90
CA MET A 23 3.72 -2.51 -7.88
C MET A 23 2.55 -2.14 -6.95
N TYR A 24 2.59 -0.93 -6.38
CA TYR A 24 1.59 -0.47 -5.41
C TYR A 24 0.24 -0.17 -6.03
N LEU A 25 0.18 0.10 -7.33
CA LEU A 25 -1.09 0.29 -8.03
C LEU A 25 -1.96 -0.95 -7.84
N GLY A 26 -1.43 -2.13 -8.18
CA GLY A 26 -2.16 -3.39 -7.98
C GLY A 26 -2.53 -3.62 -6.52
N TYR A 27 -1.58 -3.39 -5.61
CA TYR A 27 -1.76 -3.63 -4.18
C TYR A 27 -2.80 -2.72 -3.50
N HIS A 28 -2.74 -1.41 -3.72
CA HIS A 28 -3.71 -0.47 -3.12
C HIS A 28 -5.10 -0.72 -3.67
N THR A 29 -5.20 -0.87 -4.98
CA THR A 29 -6.47 -1.16 -5.62
C THR A 29 -7.07 -2.47 -5.11
N GLN A 30 -6.25 -3.52 -5.01
CA GLN A 30 -6.65 -4.78 -4.40
C GLN A 30 -7.09 -4.61 -2.95
N SER A 31 -6.39 -3.82 -2.14
CA SER A 31 -6.75 -3.58 -0.74
C SER A 31 -8.15 -2.99 -0.58
N PHE A 32 -8.59 -2.14 -1.52
CA PHE A 32 -9.91 -1.51 -1.50
C PHE A 32 -11.06 -2.44 -1.86
N ILE A 33 -10.82 -3.43 -2.72
CA ILE A 33 -11.87 -4.33 -3.24
C ILE A 33 -11.79 -5.75 -2.67
N CYS A 34 -10.73 -6.08 -1.94
CA CYS A 34 -10.41 -7.44 -1.51
C CYS A 34 -11.58 -8.13 -0.79
N GLU A 35 -12.10 -7.49 0.26
CA GLU A 35 -13.16 -8.09 1.08
C GLU A 35 -14.42 -8.33 0.23
N SER A 36 -14.78 -7.38 -0.64
CA SER A 36 -15.94 -7.52 -1.53
C SER A 36 -15.74 -8.62 -2.58
N VAL A 37 -14.52 -8.80 -3.10
CA VAL A 37 -14.17 -9.90 -4.00
C VAL A 37 -14.27 -11.25 -3.28
N ILE A 38 -13.69 -11.37 -2.10
CA ILE A 38 -13.71 -12.61 -1.30
C ILE A 38 -15.14 -12.97 -0.88
N HIS A 39 -15.92 -11.98 -0.44
CA HIS A 39 -17.33 -12.16 -0.12
C HIS A 39 -18.13 -12.63 -1.35
N SER A 40 -17.84 -12.09 -2.55
CA SER A 40 -18.48 -12.54 -3.80
C SER A 40 -18.20 -14.01 -4.12
N VAL A 41 -16.98 -14.48 -3.87
CA VAL A 41 -16.61 -15.90 -4.05
C VAL A 41 -17.30 -16.76 -3.00
N HIS A 42 -17.35 -16.32 -1.74
CA HIS A 42 -18.05 -17.02 -0.67
C HIS A 42 -19.54 -17.21 -0.97
N LEU A 43 -20.22 -16.18 -1.49
CA LEU A 43 -21.65 -16.28 -1.84
C LEU A 43 -21.94 -17.34 -2.91
N LYS A 44 -21.01 -17.56 -3.83
CA LYS A 44 -21.14 -18.57 -4.90
C LYS A 44 -20.77 -19.97 -4.42
N GLU A 45 -19.67 -20.06 -3.67
CA GLU A 45 -19.12 -21.32 -3.18
C GLU A 45 -18.67 -21.19 -1.71
N PRO A 46 -19.60 -21.34 -0.74
CA PRO A 46 -19.28 -21.12 0.69
C PRO A 46 -18.19 -22.04 1.24
N GLN A 47 -18.01 -23.22 0.64
CA GLN A 47 -16.99 -24.20 1.02
C GLN A 47 -15.58 -23.84 0.52
N ARG A 48 -15.47 -22.93 -0.46
CA ARG A 48 -14.20 -22.58 -1.12
C ARG A 48 -13.38 -21.59 -0.29
N ILE A 49 -14.06 -20.63 0.35
CA ILE A 49 -13.45 -19.60 1.18
C ILE A 49 -14.45 -19.09 2.23
N SER A 50 -13.94 -18.68 3.40
CA SER A 50 -14.76 -18.10 4.48
C SER A 50 -15.27 -16.70 4.11
N GLY A 51 -16.47 -16.35 4.58
CA GLY A 51 -17.09 -15.05 4.32
C GLY A 51 -16.31 -13.85 4.86
N TYR A 52 -15.51 -14.04 5.93
CA TYR A 52 -14.64 -13.00 6.51
C TYR A 52 -13.16 -13.21 6.16
N ALA A 53 -12.87 -13.99 5.12
CA ALA A 53 -11.50 -14.35 4.82
C ALA A 53 -10.65 -13.15 4.42
N GLY A 54 -11.19 -12.08 3.83
CA GLY A 54 -10.39 -10.91 3.51
C GLY A 54 -9.87 -10.20 4.77
N TYR A 55 -10.70 -10.01 5.80
CA TYR A 55 -10.27 -9.48 7.11
C TYR A 55 -9.25 -10.38 7.80
N TYR A 56 -9.51 -11.69 7.89
CA TYR A 56 -8.55 -12.64 8.46
C TYR A 56 -7.24 -12.69 7.67
N GLY A 57 -7.34 -12.59 6.35
CA GLY A 57 -6.20 -12.53 5.44
C GLY A 57 -5.35 -11.30 5.71
N GLN A 58 -5.97 -10.12 5.87
CA GLN A 58 -5.25 -8.90 6.22
C GLN A 58 -4.59 -8.96 7.60
N ALA A 59 -5.24 -9.58 8.59
CA ALA A 59 -4.62 -9.79 9.90
C ALA A 59 -3.38 -10.71 9.82
N ILE A 60 -3.47 -11.79 9.05
CA ILE A 60 -2.34 -12.70 8.77
C ILE A 60 -1.23 -11.96 8.03
N HIS A 61 -1.58 -11.18 7.00
CA HIS A 61 -0.65 -10.36 6.23
C HIS A 61 0.14 -9.41 7.16
N TYR A 62 -0.54 -8.58 7.96
CA TYR A 62 0.13 -7.63 8.85
C TYR A 62 0.98 -8.32 9.93
N THR A 63 0.53 -9.47 10.42
CA THR A 63 1.31 -10.26 11.37
C THR A 63 2.58 -10.80 10.72
N ALA A 64 2.48 -11.35 9.51
CA ALA A 64 3.63 -11.82 8.74
C ALA A 64 4.58 -10.66 8.39
N PHE A 65 4.06 -9.49 8.04
CA PHE A 65 4.86 -8.28 7.82
C PHE A 65 5.63 -7.86 9.08
N ALA A 66 4.96 -7.82 10.23
CA ALA A 66 5.60 -7.46 11.50
C ALA A 66 6.73 -8.44 11.87
N ILE A 67 6.47 -9.75 11.78
CA ILE A 67 7.45 -10.79 12.10
C ILE A 67 8.63 -10.76 11.12
N SER A 68 8.36 -10.76 9.82
CA SER A 68 9.40 -10.80 8.79
C SER A 68 10.30 -9.56 8.82
N SER A 69 9.77 -8.39 9.22
CA SER A 69 10.56 -7.16 9.38
C SER A 69 11.67 -7.22 10.41
N LEU A 70 11.61 -8.18 11.35
CA LEU A 70 12.70 -8.44 12.28
C LEU A 70 13.93 -9.08 11.60
N PHE A 71 13.72 -9.74 10.45
CA PHE A 71 14.74 -10.55 9.79
C PHE A 71 15.15 -9.98 8.43
N THR A 72 14.24 -9.38 7.66
CA THR A 72 14.50 -8.89 6.30
C THR A 72 15.55 -7.77 6.24
N ALA A 73 15.67 -6.95 7.30
CA ALA A 73 16.75 -5.96 7.42
C ALA A 73 18.14 -6.61 7.32
N SER A 74 18.31 -7.83 7.86
CA SER A 74 19.57 -8.56 7.79
C SER A 74 19.95 -9.01 6.37
N LEU A 75 18.94 -9.17 5.50
CA LEU A 75 19.13 -9.69 4.15
C LEU A 75 19.86 -8.70 3.24
N GLN A 76 19.81 -7.39 3.57
CA GLN A 76 20.52 -6.33 2.89
C GLN A 76 22.05 -6.50 2.90
N HIS A 77 22.59 -7.29 3.84
CA HIS A 77 24.02 -7.60 3.86
C HIS A 77 24.43 -8.65 2.83
N TYR A 78 23.48 -9.45 2.35
CA TYR A 78 23.75 -10.59 1.47
C TYR A 78 23.25 -10.36 0.04
N LEU A 79 22.19 -9.58 -0.12
CA LEU A 79 21.59 -9.26 -1.41
C LEU A 79 21.62 -7.76 -1.66
N ALA A 80 21.98 -7.37 -2.88
CA ALA A 80 21.87 -5.97 -3.30
C ALA A 80 20.41 -5.51 -3.25
N SER A 81 20.19 -4.25 -2.85
CA SER A 81 18.88 -3.61 -2.71
C SER A 81 17.93 -3.86 -3.89
N LYS A 82 18.43 -3.75 -5.13
CA LYS A 82 17.63 -3.99 -6.35
C LYS A 82 17.06 -5.42 -6.43
N TRP A 83 17.80 -6.43 -5.98
CA TRP A 83 17.36 -7.82 -6.07
C TRP A 83 16.37 -8.16 -4.96
N ILE A 84 16.48 -7.47 -3.81
CA ILE A 84 15.46 -7.52 -2.77
C ILE A 84 14.14 -6.95 -3.29
N LEU A 85 14.19 -5.80 -4.00
CA LEU A 85 13.01 -5.21 -4.65
C LEU A 85 12.41 -6.15 -5.69
N VAL A 86 13.22 -6.73 -6.59
CA VAL A 86 12.75 -7.71 -7.58
C VAL A 86 12.09 -8.91 -6.91
N LEU A 87 12.74 -9.49 -5.89
CA LEU A 87 12.20 -10.62 -5.15
C LEU A 87 10.86 -10.28 -4.50
N ALA A 88 10.76 -9.11 -3.87
CA ALA A 88 9.52 -8.65 -3.27
C ALA A 88 8.40 -8.58 -4.32
N THR A 89 8.64 -7.91 -5.45
CA THR A 89 7.63 -7.74 -6.51
C THR A 89 7.25 -9.05 -7.18
N ILE A 90 8.14 -10.04 -7.27
CA ILE A 90 7.77 -11.41 -7.71
C ILE A 90 6.73 -12.02 -6.78
N LEU A 91 6.89 -11.87 -5.46
CA LEU A 91 5.91 -12.39 -4.50
C LEU A 91 4.58 -11.61 -4.59
N PHE A 92 4.59 -10.29 -4.83
CA PHE A 92 3.38 -9.53 -5.17
C PHE A 92 2.71 -10.11 -6.43
N ALA A 93 3.46 -10.38 -7.48
CA ALA A 93 2.91 -10.96 -8.71
C ALA A 93 2.30 -12.34 -8.47
N VAL A 94 2.99 -13.22 -7.74
CA VAL A 94 2.49 -14.55 -7.38
C VAL A 94 1.19 -14.43 -6.61
N TYR A 95 1.06 -13.49 -5.66
CA TYR A 95 -0.17 -13.25 -4.90
C TYR A 95 -1.36 -12.95 -5.81
N HIS A 96 -1.19 -12.08 -6.80
CA HIS A 96 -2.25 -11.76 -7.76
C HIS A 96 -2.65 -12.97 -8.63
N LEU A 97 -1.69 -13.82 -8.99
CA LEU A 97 -1.93 -14.96 -9.87
C LEU A 97 -2.97 -15.95 -9.33
N GLY A 98 -3.00 -16.21 -8.01
CA GLY A 98 -3.97 -17.16 -7.48
C GLY A 98 -5.37 -16.60 -7.29
N PHE A 99 -5.62 -15.33 -7.62
CA PHE A 99 -6.99 -14.83 -7.76
C PHE A 99 -7.67 -15.32 -9.04
N PHE A 100 -6.94 -15.93 -9.99
CA PHE A 100 -7.55 -16.65 -11.10
C PHE A 100 -8.37 -17.85 -10.64
N TYR A 101 -7.91 -18.51 -9.57
CA TYR A 101 -8.65 -19.56 -8.89
C TYR A 101 -8.35 -19.54 -7.38
N ILE A 102 -9.11 -18.73 -6.66
CA ILE A 102 -8.95 -18.56 -5.20
C ILE A 102 -9.32 -19.86 -4.50
N ASN A 103 -8.51 -20.29 -3.54
CA ASN A 103 -8.92 -21.33 -2.59
C ASN A 103 -8.41 -20.95 -1.20
N THR A 104 -9.03 -21.49 -0.14
CA THR A 104 -8.69 -21.16 1.25
C THR A 104 -7.19 -21.31 1.56
N TYR A 105 -6.58 -22.43 1.15
CA TYR A 105 -5.17 -22.72 1.47
C TYR A 105 -4.21 -21.77 0.76
N TYR A 106 -4.44 -21.57 -0.54
CA TYR A 106 -3.67 -20.65 -1.36
C TYR A 106 -3.83 -19.23 -0.83
N PHE A 107 -5.06 -18.78 -0.56
CA PHE A 107 -5.34 -17.43 -0.12
C PHE A 107 -4.61 -17.11 1.19
N TYR A 108 -4.77 -17.93 2.24
CA TYR A 108 -4.07 -17.66 3.49
C TYR A 108 -2.55 -17.85 3.38
N GLY A 109 -2.07 -18.81 2.60
CA GLY A 109 -0.64 -18.97 2.32
C GLY A 109 -0.04 -17.78 1.58
N SER A 110 -0.77 -17.24 0.60
CA SER A 110 -0.35 -16.07 -0.17
C SER A 110 -0.39 -14.79 0.65
N GLN A 111 -1.27 -14.66 1.67
CA GLN A 111 -1.24 -13.55 2.63
C GLN A 111 0.03 -13.55 3.50
N ILE A 112 0.49 -14.72 3.96
CA ILE A 112 1.77 -14.83 4.70
C ILE A 112 2.92 -14.40 3.79
N MET A 113 2.95 -14.94 2.57
CA MET A 113 3.92 -14.55 1.54
C MET A 113 3.86 -13.04 1.30
N MET A 114 2.67 -12.46 1.33
CA MET A 114 2.48 -11.04 1.07
C MET A 114 3.13 -10.18 2.16
N GLY A 115 2.99 -10.57 3.43
CA GLY A 115 3.68 -9.89 4.54
C GLY A 115 5.19 -9.94 4.43
N ILE A 116 5.73 -11.08 4.00
CA ILE A 116 7.16 -11.22 3.75
C ILE A 116 7.60 -10.28 2.62
N ALA A 117 6.86 -10.23 1.51
CA ALA A 117 7.23 -9.35 0.41
C ALA A 117 7.10 -7.87 0.76
N TYR A 118 6.07 -7.48 1.50
CA TYR A 118 5.92 -6.11 1.99
C TYR A 118 7.14 -5.71 2.83
N SER A 119 7.59 -6.61 3.70
CA SER A 119 8.80 -6.41 4.50
C SER A 119 10.07 -6.30 3.66
N LEU A 120 10.27 -7.20 2.69
CA LEU A 120 11.40 -7.16 1.77
C LEU A 120 11.42 -5.85 0.98
N TYR A 121 10.27 -5.44 0.46
CA TYR A 121 10.14 -4.21 -0.30
C TYR A 121 10.53 -2.98 0.53
N ASN A 122 9.95 -2.79 1.72
CA ASN A 122 10.24 -1.62 2.57
C ASN A 122 11.74 -1.54 2.93
N ASN A 123 12.37 -2.69 3.19
CA ASN A 123 13.80 -2.76 3.43
C ASN A 123 14.62 -2.49 2.15
N GLY A 124 14.22 -3.06 1.02
CA GLY A 124 14.89 -2.88 -0.27
C GLY A 124 14.85 -1.42 -0.75
N GLU A 125 13.70 -0.77 -0.61
CA GLU A 125 13.48 0.63 -0.98
C GLU A 125 14.37 1.56 -0.16
N GLY A 126 14.32 1.44 1.17
CA GLY A 126 15.14 2.24 2.07
C GLY A 126 16.65 2.04 1.83
N ALA A 127 17.08 0.79 1.58
CA ALA A 127 18.46 0.50 1.23
C ALA A 127 18.86 1.13 -0.10
N TYR A 128 18.02 1.01 -1.14
CA TYR A 128 18.30 1.58 -2.46
C TYR A 128 18.41 3.11 -2.40
N LEU A 129 17.53 3.77 -1.64
CA LEU A 129 17.59 5.21 -1.41
C LEU A 129 18.88 5.60 -0.68
N ALA A 130 19.32 4.83 0.32
CA ALA A 130 20.59 5.09 1.02
C ALA A 130 21.83 4.85 0.14
N GLU A 131 21.75 3.90 -0.81
CA GLU A 131 22.81 3.62 -1.79
C GLU A 131 22.97 4.72 -2.85
N HIS A 132 21.89 5.46 -3.16
CA HIS A 132 21.84 6.46 -4.22
C HIS A 132 21.54 7.87 -3.71
N SER A 133 21.67 8.11 -2.40
CA SER A 133 21.49 9.44 -1.80
C SER A 133 22.63 9.75 -0.82
N SER A 134 22.99 11.03 -0.77
CA SER A 134 23.86 11.61 0.25
C SER A 134 23.04 12.08 1.45
N ARG A 135 23.69 12.41 2.57
CA ARG A 135 23.02 13.04 3.73
C ARG A 135 22.29 14.35 3.39
N ARG A 136 22.73 15.05 2.34
CA ARG A 136 22.11 16.30 1.88
C ARG A 136 20.91 16.05 0.96
N THR A 137 20.92 14.96 0.21
CA THR A 137 19.93 14.69 -0.83
C THR A 137 18.86 13.68 -0.42
N VAL A 138 19.08 12.88 0.63
CA VAL A 138 18.14 11.81 1.05
C VAL A 138 16.72 12.33 1.31
N GLU A 139 16.53 13.44 2.03
CA GLU A 139 15.19 13.98 2.30
C GLU A 139 14.44 14.41 1.03
N SER A 140 15.19 14.92 0.04
CA SER A 140 14.62 15.30 -1.26
C SER A 140 14.33 14.07 -2.11
N ASN A 141 15.24 13.10 -2.14
CA ASN A 141 15.15 11.90 -2.95
C ASN A 141 14.03 10.99 -2.46
N THR A 142 13.94 10.73 -1.16
CA THR A 142 12.80 10.03 -0.55
C THR A 142 11.50 10.75 -0.88
N GLY A 143 11.45 12.08 -0.76
CA GLY A 143 10.24 12.83 -1.11
C GLY A 143 9.81 12.72 -2.58
N ILE A 144 10.75 12.58 -3.52
CA ILE A 144 10.45 12.37 -4.95
C ILE A 144 9.96 10.95 -5.17
N GLU A 145 10.66 9.96 -4.63
CA GLU A 145 10.25 8.55 -4.70
C GLU A 145 8.83 8.40 -4.18
N THR A 146 8.55 8.91 -2.97
CA THR A 146 7.24 8.78 -2.33
C THR A 146 6.18 9.47 -3.18
N ALA A 147 6.45 10.67 -3.69
CA ALA A 147 5.49 11.38 -4.54
C ALA A 147 5.16 10.62 -5.83
N VAL A 148 6.15 10.00 -6.48
CA VAL A 148 5.94 9.22 -7.70
C VAL A 148 5.28 7.88 -7.38
N GLY A 149 5.80 7.14 -6.40
CA GLY A 149 5.30 5.83 -6.00
C GLY A 149 3.85 5.87 -5.49
N HIS A 150 3.50 6.89 -4.70
CA HIS A 150 2.15 7.05 -4.15
C HIS A 150 1.11 7.53 -5.16
N THR A 151 1.53 8.03 -6.34
CA THR A 151 0.56 8.24 -7.43
C THR A 151 -0.13 6.95 -7.87
N SER A 152 0.40 5.78 -7.47
CA SER A 152 -0.24 4.47 -7.62
C SER A 152 -1.70 4.44 -7.16
N MET A 153 -2.08 5.14 -6.08
CA MET A 153 -3.48 5.19 -5.63
C MET A 153 -4.39 5.97 -6.59
N LEU A 154 -3.88 7.08 -7.13
CA LEU A 154 -4.58 7.89 -8.12
C LEU A 154 -4.74 7.11 -9.42
N VAL A 155 -3.64 6.56 -9.94
CA VAL A 155 -3.62 5.78 -11.18
C VAL A 155 -4.42 4.48 -11.03
N GLY A 156 -4.38 3.85 -9.86
CA GLY A 156 -5.17 2.66 -9.52
C GLY A 156 -6.67 2.92 -9.50
N GLY A 157 -7.08 4.08 -9.00
CA GLY A 157 -8.48 4.52 -9.06
C GLY A 157 -8.94 4.73 -10.50
N VAL A 158 -8.12 5.38 -11.33
CA VAL A 158 -8.39 5.51 -12.77
C VAL A 158 -8.44 4.13 -13.45
N ALA A 159 -7.53 3.22 -13.12
CA ALA A 159 -7.54 1.87 -13.67
C ALA A 159 -8.83 1.11 -13.33
N LEU A 160 -9.32 1.20 -12.09
CA LEU A 160 -10.62 0.64 -11.72
C LEU A 160 -11.77 1.27 -12.50
N LEU A 161 -11.78 2.59 -12.66
CA LEU A 161 -12.80 3.26 -13.46
C LEU A 161 -12.84 2.70 -14.88
N LEU A 162 -11.67 2.55 -15.52
CA LEU A 162 -11.58 1.99 -16.87
C LEU A 162 -12.06 0.54 -16.90
N ILE A 163 -11.62 -0.29 -15.96
CA ILE A 163 -12.06 -1.70 -15.87
C ILE A 163 -13.58 -1.78 -15.72
N PHE A 164 -14.18 -0.99 -14.84
CA PHE A 164 -15.63 -1.02 -14.62
C PHE A 164 -16.45 -0.44 -15.79
N ASN A 165 -15.86 0.43 -16.63
CA ASN A 165 -16.52 0.95 -17.82
C ASN A 165 -16.39 0.01 -19.03
N PHE A 166 -15.24 -0.65 -19.19
CA PHE A 166 -14.94 -1.44 -20.39
C PHE A 166 -15.29 -2.93 -20.25
N ILE A 167 -15.33 -3.48 -19.04
CA ILE A 167 -15.69 -4.88 -18.84
C ILE A 167 -17.20 -4.95 -18.52
N PRO A 168 -18.00 -5.61 -19.39
CA PRO A 168 -19.44 -5.63 -19.24
C PRO A 168 -19.84 -6.40 -17.98
N THR A 169 -20.60 -5.73 -17.13
CA THR A 169 -21.10 -6.31 -15.88
C THR A 169 -22.15 -7.37 -16.18
N ASP A 170 -21.95 -8.56 -15.61
CA ASP A 170 -22.88 -9.69 -15.71
C ASP A 170 -24.28 -9.29 -15.19
N ALA A 171 -25.34 -9.87 -15.75
CA ALA A 171 -26.71 -9.60 -15.35
C ALA A 171 -26.92 -9.92 -13.86
N ALA A 172 -26.28 -10.98 -13.36
CA ALA A 172 -26.33 -11.36 -11.95
C ALA A 172 -25.69 -10.30 -11.02
N GLU A 173 -24.63 -9.63 -11.47
CA GLU A 173 -24.01 -8.54 -10.72
C GLU A 173 -24.89 -7.29 -10.68
N LYS A 174 -25.58 -6.98 -11.79
CA LYS A 174 -26.52 -5.83 -11.88
C LYS A 174 -27.77 -6.02 -11.03
N MET A 175 -28.20 -7.26 -10.81
CA MET A 175 -29.38 -7.57 -9.99
C MET A 175 -29.06 -7.59 -8.48
N SER A 176 -27.79 -7.63 -8.10
CA SER A 176 -27.39 -7.61 -6.70
C SER A 176 -27.60 -6.23 -6.08
N HIS A 177 -28.19 -6.18 -4.88
CA HIS A 177 -28.27 -4.95 -4.08
C HIS A 177 -26.92 -4.49 -3.54
N PHE A 178 -25.89 -5.34 -3.61
CA PHE A 178 -24.54 -5.12 -3.13
C PHE A 178 -23.51 -5.34 -4.24
N ARG A 179 -22.31 -4.79 -4.08
CA ARG A 179 -21.24 -4.99 -5.06
C ARG A 179 -20.81 -6.46 -5.05
N THR A 180 -20.98 -7.12 -6.19
CA THR A 180 -20.54 -8.51 -6.42
C THR A 180 -19.67 -8.59 -7.65
N PHE A 181 -18.80 -9.59 -7.71
CA PHE A 181 -17.87 -9.79 -8.83
C PHE A 181 -18.02 -11.19 -9.45
N SER A 182 -18.16 -11.27 -10.77
CA SER A 182 -18.05 -12.49 -11.59
C SER A 182 -16.63 -13.03 -11.55
N GLU A 183 -16.47 -14.32 -11.88
CA GLU A 183 -15.13 -14.91 -11.98
C GLU A 183 -14.32 -14.23 -13.08
N ASP A 184 -14.93 -13.95 -14.23
CA ASP A 184 -14.31 -13.24 -15.35
C ASP A 184 -13.85 -11.83 -14.94
N HIS A 185 -14.67 -11.10 -14.17
CA HIS A 185 -14.28 -9.80 -13.61
C HIS A 185 -13.09 -9.90 -12.65
N ILE A 186 -13.09 -10.87 -11.74
CA ILE A 186 -11.98 -11.09 -10.82
C ILE A 186 -10.71 -11.41 -11.60
N GLN A 187 -10.78 -12.31 -12.59
CA GLN A 187 -9.65 -12.69 -13.43
C GLN A 187 -9.11 -11.51 -14.23
N ALA A 188 -9.98 -10.65 -14.79
CA ALA A 188 -9.53 -9.47 -15.53
C ALA A 188 -8.85 -8.43 -14.62
N ILE A 189 -9.41 -8.16 -13.44
CA ILE A 189 -8.84 -7.24 -12.45
C ILE A 189 -7.46 -7.74 -11.99
N TYR A 190 -7.39 -8.97 -11.50
CA TYR A 190 -6.15 -9.53 -10.94
C TYR A 190 -5.12 -9.91 -12.03
N GLY A 191 -5.58 -10.24 -13.25
CA GLY A 191 -4.72 -10.37 -14.43
C GLY A 191 -4.07 -9.05 -14.81
N THR A 192 -4.80 -7.92 -14.70
CA THR A 192 -4.23 -6.58 -14.88
C THR A 192 -3.19 -6.29 -13.80
N PHE A 193 -3.48 -6.54 -12.52
CA PHE A 193 -2.52 -6.32 -11.43
C PHE A 193 -1.27 -7.20 -11.55
N PHE A 194 -1.43 -8.44 -12.00
CA PHE A 194 -0.32 -9.31 -12.33
C PHE A 194 0.56 -8.72 -13.43
N GLY A 195 -0.03 -8.28 -14.54
CA GLY A 195 0.68 -7.62 -15.64
C GLY A 195 1.45 -6.37 -15.20
N LEU A 196 0.84 -5.52 -14.36
CA LEU A 196 1.50 -4.34 -13.81
C LEU A 196 2.66 -4.71 -12.88
N SER A 197 2.51 -5.78 -12.10
CA SER A 197 3.60 -6.33 -11.28
C SER A 197 4.78 -6.81 -12.13
N LEU A 198 4.53 -7.43 -13.30
CA LEU A 198 5.58 -7.81 -14.25
C LEU A 198 6.35 -6.60 -14.79
N ILE A 199 5.65 -5.51 -15.11
CA ILE A 199 6.28 -4.25 -15.52
C ILE A 199 7.19 -3.72 -14.40
N SER A 200 6.70 -3.72 -13.16
CA SER A 200 7.49 -3.32 -11.99
C SER A 200 8.75 -4.19 -11.80
N ILE A 201 8.64 -5.51 -11.96
CA ILE A 201 9.78 -6.44 -11.90
C ILE A 201 10.86 -6.05 -12.92
N VAL A 202 10.46 -5.76 -14.16
CA VAL A 202 11.39 -5.34 -15.21
C VAL A 202 12.07 -4.02 -14.84
N ILE A 203 11.30 -3.03 -14.35
CA ILE A 203 11.86 -1.74 -13.91
C ILE A 203 12.88 -1.94 -12.78
N PHE A 204 12.54 -2.73 -11.76
CA PHE A 204 13.44 -3.02 -10.64
C PHE A 204 14.68 -3.82 -11.04
N ALA A 205 14.57 -4.75 -11.99
CA ALA A 205 15.72 -5.47 -12.53
C ALA A 205 16.69 -4.55 -13.29
N LEU A 206 16.16 -3.50 -13.93
CA LEU A 206 16.90 -2.49 -14.68
C LEU A 206 17.38 -1.32 -13.82
N LEU A 207 17.16 -1.34 -12.49
CA LEU A 207 17.61 -0.27 -11.62
C LEU A 207 19.13 -0.08 -11.70
N PRO A 208 19.60 1.18 -11.84
CA PRO A 208 21.03 1.48 -11.75
C PRO A 208 21.64 0.99 -10.43
N THR A 209 22.87 0.48 -10.48
CA THR A 209 23.60 0.02 -9.28
C THR A 209 24.82 0.87 -8.95
N LYS A 210 25.13 1.85 -9.79
CA LYS A 210 26.32 2.69 -9.63
C LYS A 210 26.07 3.69 -8.50
N GLN A 211 26.89 3.61 -7.45
CA GLN A 211 26.84 4.50 -6.30
C GLN A 211 27.82 5.67 -6.49
N TYR A 212 27.44 6.85 -5.99
CA TYR A 212 28.29 8.04 -5.89
C TYR A 212 28.13 8.59 -4.48
N ASP A 213 29.24 8.92 -3.81
CA ASP A 213 29.33 9.50 -2.44
C ASP A 213 28.02 9.44 -1.64
N SER A 214 27.59 8.21 -1.31
CA SER A 214 26.28 7.91 -0.77
C SER A 214 26.36 7.53 0.70
N ILE A 215 25.21 7.51 1.38
CA ILE A 215 25.12 7.10 2.78
C ILE A 215 25.65 5.66 2.93
N ALA A 216 25.27 4.77 2.01
CA ALA A 216 25.71 3.38 2.05
C ALA A 216 27.21 3.22 1.73
N SER A 217 27.75 3.98 0.76
CA SER A 217 29.18 3.88 0.42
C SER A 217 30.10 4.36 1.54
N ASN A 218 29.61 5.28 2.37
CA ASN A 218 30.33 5.83 3.51
C ASN A 218 30.14 5.03 4.82
N ALA A 219 29.29 3.99 4.81
CA ALA A 219 29.05 3.15 5.98
C ALA A 219 30.08 2.00 6.06
N PRO A 220 30.56 1.64 7.27
CA PRO A 220 31.45 0.49 7.42
C PRO A 220 30.72 -0.79 7.01
N ARG A 221 31.30 -1.55 6.06
CA ARG A 221 30.79 -2.86 5.63
C ARG A 221 31.11 -3.93 6.66
N ILE A 222 30.43 -3.88 7.80
CA ILE A 222 30.47 -4.93 8.80
C ILE A 222 29.23 -5.79 8.56
N ILE A 223 29.42 -7.08 8.25
CA ILE A 223 28.34 -8.06 8.25
C ILE A 223 28.15 -8.48 9.71
N PRO A 224 27.13 -7.98 10.41
CA PRO A 224 26.94 -8.33 11.81
C PRO A 224 26.29 -9.71 11.87
N ASN A 225 26.80 -10.59 12.71
CA ASN A 225 26.11 -11.85 12.98
C ASN A 225 24.69 -11.58 13.52
N PHE A 226 23.76 -12.49 13.26
CA PHE A 226 22.35 -12.37 13.62
C PHE A 226 22.11 -11.96 15.08
N ARG A 227 22.88 -12.55 16.01
CA ARG A 227 22.84 -12.21 17.44
C ARG A 227 23.17 -10.74 17.73
N THR A 228 24.15 -10.18 17.01
CA THR A 228 24.57 -8.79 17.17
C THR A 228 23.49 -7.84 16.65
N GLN A 229 22.82 -8.18 15.54
CA GLN A 229 21.70 -7.40 15.02
C GLN A 229 20.52 -7.40 15.98
N PHE A 230 20.11 -8.56 16.50
CA PHE A 230 19.03 -8.62 17.49
C PHE A 230 19.36 -7.86 18.77
N LYS A 231 20.63 -7.90 19.22
CA LYS A 231 21.09 -7.08 20.36
C LYS A 231 21.02 -5.58 20.05
N ALA A 232 21.40 -5.16 18.85
CA ALA A 232 21.30 -3.78 18.41
C ALA A 232 19.83 -3.32 18.29
N LEU A 233 18.97 -4.15 17.73
CA LEU A 233 17.53 -3.92 17.66
C LEU A 233 16.95 -3.74 19.06
N ALA A 234 17.20 -4.67 19.99
CA ALA A 234 16.73 -4.57 21.37
C ALA A 234 17.21 -3.29 22.06
N LYS A 235 18.49 -2.93 21.88
CA LYS A 235 19.04 -1.67 22.41
C LYS A 235 18.31 -0.45 21.84
N THR A 236 18.08 -0.42 20.53
CA THR A 236 17.37 0.67 19.85
C THR A 236 15.90 0.74 20.30
N SER A 237 15.21 -0.40 20.45
CA SER A 237 13.82 -0.46 20.93
C SER A 237 13.66 0.09 22.34
N THR A 238 14.67 -0.04 23.20
CA THR A 238 14.67 0.54 24.56
C THR A 238 15.08 2.02 24.62
N HIS A 239 15.46 2.63 23.49
CA HIS A 239 15.87 4.03 23.46
C HIS A 239 14.65 4.95 23.70
N PRO A 240 14.74 5.99 24.57
CA PRO A 240 13.59 6.82 24.93
C PRO A 240 12.85 7.44 23.73
N ASN A 241 13.60 7.93 22.73
CA ASN A 241 13.00 8.47 21.51
C ASN A 241 12.22 7.42 20.71
N MET A 242 12.67 6.17 20.68
CA MET A 242 11.97 5.09 19.97
C MET A 242 10.69 4.71 20.71
N ILE A 243 10.74 4.64 22.05
CA ILE A 243 9.56 4.38 22.88
C ILE A 243 8.51 5.47 22.68
N LEU A 244 8.91 6.74 22.63
CA LEU A 244 7.99 7.85 22.38
C LEU A 244 7.34 7.76 20.99
N LEU A 245 8.12 7.39 19.98
CA LEU A 245 7.63 7.22 18.60
C LEU A 245 6.73 5.99 18.42
N THR A 246 6.85 4.94 19.24
CA THR A 246 6.01 3.74 19.19
C THR A 246 4.53 4.07 19.21
N PHE A 247 4.11 5.03 20.05
CA PHE A 247 2.70 5.44 20.12
C PHE A 247 2.22 6.09 18.83
N THR A 248 3.06 6.91 18.20
CA THR A 248 2.77 7.52 16.89
C THR A 248 2.71 6.46 15.80
N PHE A 249 3.61 5.47 15.80
CA PHE A 249 3.60 4.37 14.84
C PHE A 249 2.36 3.48 14.98
N LEU A 250 1.97 3.15 16.22
CA LEU A 250 0.76 2.38 16.48
C LEU A 250 -0.49 3.12 15.99
N TYR A 251 -0.60 4.40 16.35
CA TYR A 251 -1.70 5.26 15.91
C TYR A 251 -1.78 5.35 14.37
N MET A 252 -0.64 5.59 13.69
CA MET A 252 -0.62 5.65 12.23
C MET A 252 -0.96 4.30 11.59
N GLY A 253 -0.49 3.18 12.16
CA GLY A 253 -0.83 1.84 11.67
C GLY A 253 -2.33 1.54 11.73
N LEU A 254 -2.99 1.94 12.83
CA LEU A 254 -4.45 1.86 12.96
C LEU A 254 -5.16 2.73 11.93
N LEU A 255 -4.69 3.97 11.74
CA LEU A 255 -5.25 4.90 10.76
C LEU A 255 -5.13 4.34 9.33
N VAL A 256 -3.95 3.92 8.91
CA VAL A 256 -3.72 3.35 7.58
C VAL A 256 -4.60 2.11 7.35
N SER A 257 -4.70 1.22 8.34
CA SER A 257 -5.54 0.02 8.25
C SER A 257 -7.03 0.37 8.06
N PHE A 258 -7.50 1.41 8.75
CA PHE A 258 -8.86 1.89 8.64
C PHE A 258 -9.15 2.49 7.25
N PHE A 259 -8.30 3.38 6.76
CA PHE A 259 -8.49 4.05 5.47
C PHE A 259 -8.28 3.10 4.28
N LEU A 260 -7.33 2.17 4.35
CA LEU A 260 -7.03 1.29 3.22
C LEU A 260 -7.91 0.04 3.13
N GLY A 261 -8.42 -0.48 4.25
CA GLY A 261 -9.18 -1.73 4.26
C GLY A 261 -10.63 -1.57 4.70
N ILE A 262 -10.85 -0.91 5.84
CA ILE A 262 -12.17 -0.91 6.49
C ILE A 262 -13.14 0.02 5.75
N TYR A 263 -12.78 1.29 5.57
CA TYR A 263 -13.66 2.28 4.95
C TYR A 263 -14.04 1.96 3.49
N PRO A 264 -13.13 1.53 2.60
CA PRO A 264 -13.48 1.17 1.23
C PRO A 264 -14.47 0.00 1.17
N THR A 265 -14.37 -0.95 2.11
CA THR A 265 -15.30 -2.07 2.21
C THR A 265 -16.71 -1.58 2.55
N THR A 266 -16.86 -0.58 3.43
CA THR A 266 -18.19 -0.05 3.78
C THR A 266 -18.90 0.58 2.57
N LEU A 267 -18.15 1.17 1.64
CA LEU A 267 -18.70 1.71 0.39
C LEU A 267 -19.31 0.60 -0.48
N SER A 268 -18.73 -0.60 -0.46
CA SER A 268 -19.21 -1.76 -1.22
C SER A 268 -20.33 -2.53 -0.50
N PHE A 269 -20.37 -2.48 0.82
CA PHE A 269 -21.33 -3.19 1.68
C PHE A 269 -22.58 -2.38 2.03
N THR A 270 -22.60 -1.08 1.76
CA THR A 270 -23.78 -0.23 1.95
C THR A 270 -24.65 -0.26 0.71
N ALA A 271 -25.88 -0.79 0.80
CA ALA A 271 -26.74 -1.01 -0.37
C ALA A 271 -27.00 0.25 -1.21
N SER A 272 -27.16 1.42 -0.58
CA SER A 272 -27.39 2.69 -1.28
C SER A 272 -26.16 3.22 -2.04
N LEU A 273 -24.96 2.86 -1.59
CA LEU A 273 -23.70 3.27 -2.21
C LEU A 273 -23.23 2.25 -3.25
N ALA A 274 -23.49 0.97 -3.01
CA ALA A 274 -23.07 -0.14 -3.87
C ALA A 274 -23.69 -0.10 -5.28
N GLN A 275 -24.79 0.64 -5.47
CA GLN A 275 -25.40 0.88 -6.78
C GLN A 275 -24.49 1.72 -7.69
N ASP A 276 -23.65 2.59 -7.11
CA ASP A 276 -22.62 3.30 -7.86
C ASP A 276 -21.38 2.43 -7.99
N ALA A 277 -21.24 1.78 -9.15
CA ALA A 277 -20.10 0.93 -9.48
C ALA A 277 -18.75 1.67 -9.39
N TYR A 278 -18.74 3.00 -9.44
CA TYR A 278 -17.53 3.81 -9.49
C TYR A 278 -17.07 4.31 -8.13
N ILE A 279 -17.86 4.14 -7.06
CA ILE A 279 -17.58 4.80 -5.78
C ILE A 279 -16.22 4.43 -5.18
N VAL A 280 -15.83 3.16 -5.24
CA VAL A 280 -14.52 2.68 -4.74
C VAL A 280 -13.38 3.21 -5.61
N ALA A 281 -13.62 3.30 -6.92
CA ALA A 281 -12.64 3.81 -7.87
C ALA A 281 -12.42 5.33 -7.69
N LEU A 282 -13.51 6.08 -7.45
CA LEU A 282 -13.47 7.50 -7.08
C LEU A 282 -12.76 7.69 -5.74
N TYR A 283 -13.07 6.87 -4.73
CA TYR A 283 -12.38 6.90 -3.44
C TYR A 283 -10.87 6.74 -3.62
N SER A 284 -10.43 5.73 -4.37
CA SER A 284 -9.02 5.50 -4.71
C SER A 284 -8.39 6.71 -5.39
N ALA A 285 -9.07 7.27 -6.40
CA ALA A 285 -8.59 8.44 -7.14
C ALA A 285 -8.45 9.68 -6.25
N PHE A 286 -9.45 9.99 -5.43
CA PHE A 286 -9.42 11.12 -4.51
C PHE A 286 -8.40 10.93 -3.38
N ALA A 287 -8.24 9.71 -2.86
CA ALA A 287 -7.22 9.39 -1.88
C ALA A 287 -5.81 9.62 -2.46
N GLY A 288 -5.55 9.15 -3.68
CA GLY A 288 -4.28 9.42 -4.37
C GLY A 288 -4.07 10.91 -4.70
N LEU A 289 -5.12 11.64 -5.08
CA LEU A 289 -5.05 13.08 -5.28
C LEU A 289 -4.75 13.82 -3.98
N ALA A 290 -5.33 13.39 -2.85
CA ALA A 290 -5.06 13.96 -1.54
C ALA A 290 -3.60 13.78 -1.15
N GLU A 291 -3.03 12.59 -1.33
CA GLU A 291 -1.61 12.33 -1.05
C GLU A 291 -0.67 13.18 -1.92
N PHE A 292 -0.95 13.23 -3.23
CA PHE A 292 -0.21 14.09 -4.16
C PHE A 292 -0.30 15.57 -3.73
N SER A 293 -1.50 16.03 -3.36
CA SER A 293 -1.72 17.42 -2.93
C SER A 293 -0.99 17.75 -1.62
N GLY A 294 -0.89 16.80 -0.69
CA GLY A 294 -0.12 16.94 0.55
C GLY A 294 1.37 17.16 0.26
N GLY A 295 1.93 16.40 -0.67
CA GLY A 295 3.32 16.55 -1.09
C GLY A 295 3.62 17.86 -1.83
N VAL A 296 2.72 18.26 -2.74
CA VAL A 296 2.94 19.41 -3.64
C VAL A 296 2.57 20.75 -3.01
N PHE A 297 1.44 20.84 -2.30
CA PHE A 297 0.93 22.10 -1.78
C PHE A 297 1.20 22.27 -0.28
N VAL A 298 0.93 21.24 0.52
CA VAL A 298 1.02 21.34 1.98
C VAL A 298 2.48 21.38 2.45
N ARG A 299 3.37 20.55 1.88
CA ARG A 299 4.79 20.51 2.28
C ARG A 299 5.51 21.86 2.08
N PRO A 300 5.40 22.59 0.94
CA PRO A 300 6.00 23.91 0.81
C PRO A 300 5.46 24.94 1.79
N LEU A 301 4.15 24.90 2.10
CA LEU A 301 3.54 25.79 3.09
C LEU A 301 4.11 25.54 4.49
N ILE A 302 4.22 24.27 4.91
CA ILE A 302 4.83 23.90 6.19
C ILE A 302 6.29 24.35 6.27
N LYS A 303 7.04 24.26 5.16
CA LYS A 303 8.44 24.72 5.11
C LYS A 303 8.57 26.24 5.33
N ARG A 304 7.56 27.04 5.00
CA ARG A 304 7.51 28.48 5.29
C ARG A 304 7.27 28.80 6.76
N CYS A 305 6.77 27.85 7.56
CA CYS A 305 6.46 28.06 8.97
C CYS A 305 7.70 28.01 9.90
N HIS A 306 8.93 27.92 9.37
CA HIS A 306 10.20 27.91 10.12
C HIS A 306 10.14 27.08 11.42
N SER A 307 10.18 27.74 12.58
CA SER A 307 10.23 27.12 13.91
C SER A 307 8.96 26.37 14.30
N TYR A 308 7.81 26.69 13.69
CA TYR A 308 6.52 26.09 14.01
C TYR A 308 6.13 24.93 13.11
N LYS A 309 7.00 24.51 12.17
CA LYS A 309 6.71 23.48 11.17
C LYS A 309 6.08 22.21 11.76
N LEU A 310 6.62 21.72 12.89
CA LEU A 310 6.15 20.49 13.53
C LEU A 310 4.78 20.68 14.18
N ILE A 311 4.59 21.78 14.92
CA ILE A 311 3.33 22.10 15.58
C ILE A 311 2.21 22.26 14.54
N VAL A 312 2.46 23.02 13.47
CA VAL A 312 1.50 23.22 12.37
C VAL A 312 1.13 21.88 11.72
N THR A 313 2.11 21.00 11.49
CA THR A 313 1.86 19.68 10.90
C THR A 313 0.98 18.82 11.81
N ILE A 314 1.27 18.78 13.12
CA ILE A 314 0.50 17.99 14.09
C ILE A 314 -0.92 18.52 14.23
N VAL A 315 -1.09 19.84 14.37
CA VAL A 315 -2.42 20.46 14.49
C VAL A 315 -3.27 20.20 13.25
N LEU A 316 -2.70 20.41 12.06
CA LEU A 316 -3.37 20.11 10.80
C LEU A 316 -3.79 18.64 10.73
N HIS A 317 -2.88 17.72 11.07
CA HIS A 317 -3.17 16.30 11.08
C HIS A 317 -4.33 15.93 12.03
N VAL A 318 -4.31 16.43 13.26
CA VAL A 318 -5.37 16.17 14.25
C VAL A 318 -6.72 16.69 13.76
N ILE A 319 -6.78 17.93 13.25
CA ILE A 319 -8.03 18.51 12.75
C ILE A 319 -8.56 17.70 11.56
N THR A 320 -7.71 17.38 10.59
CA THR A 320 -8.09 16.62 9.39
C THR A 320 -8.56 15.21 9.75
N VAL A 321 -7.87 14.50 10.64
CA VAL A 321 -8.27 13.14 11.03
C VAL A 321 -9.57 13.15 11.81
N ILE A 322 -9.77 14.08 12.75
CA ILE A 322 -11.05 14.21 13.48
C ILE A 322 -12.19 14.48 12.49
N ALA A 323 -12.01 15.44 11.59
CA ALA A 323 -13.01 15.76 10.57
C ALA A 323 -13.32 14.54 9.68
N ALA A 324 -12.30 13.81 9.24
CA ALA A 324 -12.47 12.61 8.43
C ALA A 324 -13.24 11.51 9.18
N LEU A 325 -12.86 11.19 10.43
CA LEU A 325 -13.53 10.17 11.23
C LEU A 325 -15.00 10.52 11.50
N VAL A 326 -15.31 11.80 11.77
CA VAL A 326 -16.69 12.27 11.92
C VAL A 326 -17.46 12.10 10.61
N LEU A 327 -16.92 12.55 9.49
CA LEU A 327 -17.57 12.40 8.18
C LEU A 327 -17.80 10.92 7.84
N PHE A 328 -16.86 10.04 8.17
CA PHE A 328 -17.00 8.60 7.93
C PHE A 328 -18.16 8.00 8.72
N GLN A 329 -18.23 8.24 10.02
CA GLN A 329 -19.34 7.77 10.86
C GLN A 329 -20.70 8.27 10.36
N LEU A 330 -20.75 9.47 9.78
CA LEU A 330 -21.97 10.05 9.23
C LEU A 330 -22.31 9.52 7.83
N SER A 331 -21.31 8.99 7.10
CA SER A 331 -21.42 8.57 5.69
C SER A 331 -21.82 7.12 5.47
N VAL A 332 -21.60 6.23 6.44
CA VAL A 332 -21.84 4.79 6.28
C VAL A 332 -22.45 4.17 7.55
N PRO A 333 -23.31 3.14 7.43
CA PRO A 333 -23.87 2.44 8.57
C PRO A 333 -22.81 1.59 9.29
N ASN A 334 -22.94 1.42 10.60
CA ASN A 334 -21.97 0.70 11.43
C ASN A 334 -21.77 -0.76 10.96
N ARG A 335 -22.85 -1.45 10.56
CA ARG A 335 -22.78 -2.86 10.13
C ARG A 335 -22.02 -3.06 8.81
N ALA A 336 -21.94 -2.04 7.94
CA ALA A 336 -21.20 -2.13 6.67
C ALA A 336 -19.69 -2.34 6.86
N THR A 337 -19.17 -2.19 8.08
CA THR A 337 -17.77 -2.51 8.44
C THR A 337 -17.49 -4.01 8.55
N MET A 338 -18.53 -4.85 8.58
CA MET A 338 -18.38 -6.30 8.76
C MET A 338 -19.13 -7.08 7.68
N GLU A 339 -20.32 -6.61 7.28
CA GLU A 339 -21.19 -7.36 6.37
C GLU A 339 -22.07 -6.42 5.52
N PRO A 340 -22.57 -6.91 4.37
CA PRO A 340 -23.53 -6.18 3.56
C PRO A 340 -24.80 -5.81 4.34
N THR A 341 -25.25 -4.55 4.23
CA THR A 341 -26.42 -4.05 4.98
C THR A 341 -27.28 -3.07 4.20
N HIS A 342 -28.58 -3.12 4.45
CA HIS A 342 -29.57 -2.15 3.96
C HIS A 342 -29.79 -0.98 4.93
N GLU A 343 -29.09 -0.96 6.07
CA GLU A 343 -29.13 0.17 6.99
C GLU A 343 -28.70 1.47 6.29
N GLN A 344 -29.42 2.55 6.57
CA GLN A 344 -29.07 3.87 6.03
C GLN A 344 -27.93 4.49 6.85
N ALA A 345 -27.10 5.29 6.19
CA ALA A 345 -26.16 6.14 6.89
C ALA A 345 -26.89 7.19 7.73
N LEU A 346 -26.24 7.67 8.79
CA LEU A 346 -26.84 8.63 9.72
C LEU A 346 -27.21 9.96 9.06
N TRP A 347 -26.42 10.42 8.09
CA TRP A 347 -26.63 11.74 7.46
C TRP A 347 -26.62 11.71 5.93
N PHE A 348 -25.70 10.97 5.32
CA PHE A 348 -25.58 10.94 3.86
C PHE A 348 -26.45 9.82 3.26
N THR A 349 -27.65 10.17 2.83
CA THR A 349 -28.47 9.29 1.98
C THR A 349 -28.26 9.70 0.52
N PRO A 350 -27.53 8.93 -0.30
CA PRO A 350 -27.50 9.17 -1.73
C PRO A 350 -28.93 9.04 -2.27
N ARG A 351 -29.33 9.96 -3.15
CA ARG A 351 -30.67 9.98 -3.75
C ARG A 351 -30.80 8.98 -4.89
#